data_AF-A0A654D5M8-F1
#
_entry.id   AF-A0A654D5M8-F1
#
_cell.length_a   1.000
_cell.length_b   1.000
_cell.length_c   1.000
_cell.angle_alpha   90.00
_cell.angle_beta   90.00
_cell.angle_gamma   90.00
#
_symmetry.space_group_name_H-M   'P 1'
#
loop_
_entity.id
_entity.type
_entity.pdbx_description
1 polymer ?
#
loop_
_entity_poly.entity_id
_entity_poly.type
_entity_poly.pdbx_seq_one_letter_code
_entity_poly.pdbx_strand_id
1 'polypeptide(L)' 'MGVTTVGDMAALSETEAQNIDAQLGAFTGRMGRDRWIEQSRLLAAGDKPGFEAVFGKL' A
#
# COMPACT_ATOMS: atom_id res chain seq x y z
N MET A 1 10.56 -2.25 14.20
CA MET A 1 9.44 -1.32 13.97
C MET A 1 8.97 -1.57 12.55
N GLY A 2 7.72 -2.02 12.37
CA GLY A 2 7.19 -2.45 11.08
C GLY A 2 5.91 -1.71 10.75
N VAL A 3 5.42 -1.88 9.54
CA VAL A 3 4.14 -1.35 9.07
C VAL A 3 3.01 -2.11 9.77
N THR A 4 2.27 -1.44 10.65
CA THR A 4 1.16 -2.07 11.40
C THR A 4 -0.19 -1.42 11.12
N THR A 5 -0.19 -0.24 10.51
CA THR A 5 -1.41 0.48 10.11
C THR A 5 -1.39 0.83 8.62
N VAL A 6 -2.58 1.10 8.06
CA VAL A 6 -2.70 1.66 6.69
C VAL A 6 -2.05 3.04 6.57
N GLY A 7 -1.99 3.80 7.67
CA GLY A 7 -1.28 5.08 7.73
C GLY A 7 0.23 4.90 7.58
N ASP A 8 0.80 3.90 8.23
CA ASP A 8 2.23 3.57 8.09
C ASP A 8 2.55 3.17 6.65
N MET A 9 1.70 2.35 6.03
CA MET A 9 1.86 1.94 4.63
C MET A 9 1.75 3.13 3.67
N ALA A 10 0.82 4.06 3.94
CA ALA A 10 0.64 5.27 3.13
C ALA A 10 1.84 6.25 3.22
N ALA A 11 2.53 6.24 4.37
CA ALA A 11 3.66 7.11 4.68
C ALA A 11 5.01 6.59 4.18
N LEU A 12 5.09 5.34 3.70
CA LEU A 12 6.34 4.78 3.18
C LEU A 12 6.88 5.61 2.01
N SER A 13 8.17 5.90 2.08
CA SER A 13 8.93 6.34 0.91
C SER A 13 9.05 5.21 -0.11
N GLU A 14 9.38 5.56 -1.35
CA GLU A 14 9.57 4.57 -2.42
C GLU A 14 10.68 3.56 -2.09
N THR A 15 11.79 4.03 -1.49
CA THR A 15 12.89 3.15 -1.07
C THR A 15 12.47 2.21 0.07
N GLU A 16 11.71 2.68 1.06
CA GLU A 16 11.22 1.82 2.14
C GLU A 16 10.23 0.78 1.62
N ALA A 17 9.33 1.18 0.72
CA ALA A 17 8.39 0.26 0.07
C ALA A 17 9.14 -0.83 -0.72
N GLN A 18 10.17 -0.46 -1.49
CA GLN A 18 11.01 -1.41 -2.23
C GLN A 18 11.77 -2.35 -1.29
N ASN A 19 12.33 -1.82 -0.19
CA ASN A 19 13.04 -2.63 0.80
C ASN A 19 12.12 -3.64 1.49
N ILE A 20 10.88 -3.26 1.79
CA ILE A 20 9.87 -4.16 2.37
C ILE A 20 9.45 -5.19 1.33
N ASP A 21 9.15 -4.77 0.10
CA ASP A 21 8.73 -5.66 -1.00
C ASP A 21 9.77 -6.73 -1.32
N ALA A 22 11.07 -6.38 -1.30
CA ALA A 22 12.18 -7.32 -1.45
C ALA A 22 12.25 -8.38 -0.33
N GLN A 23 11.71 -8.08 0.85
CA GLN A 23 11.67 -9.00 2.00
C GLN A 23 10.44 -9.90 2.02
N LEU A 24 9.47 -9.70 1.10
CA LEU A 24 8.23 -10.48 1.05
C LEU A 24 8.38 -11.89 0.44
N GLY A 25 9.57 -12.28 -0.02
CA GLY A 25 9.87 -13.61 -0.56
C GLY A 25 9.02 -13.94 -1.79
N ALA A 26 8.16 -14.95 -1.71
CA ALA A 26 7.27 -15.34 -2.81
C ALA A 26 6.28 -14.23 -3.22
N PHE A 27 6.11 -13.21 -2.37
CA PHE A 27 5.24 -12.07 -2.63
C PHE A 27 5.99 -10.82 -3.08
N THR A 28 7.31 -10.88 -3.32
CA THR A 28 8.05 -9.76 -3.90
C THR A 28 7.44 -9.33 -5.25
N GLY A 29 7.38 -8.03 -5.48
CA GLY A 29 6.75 -7.36 -6.60
C GLY A 29 5.23 -7.18 -6.46
N ARG A 30 4.59 -7.81 -5.45
CA ARG A 30 3.15 -7.63 -5.21
C ARG A 30 2.83 -6.21 -4.78
N MET A 31 3.67 -5.58 -3.96
CA MET A 31 3.37 -4.27 -3.40
C MET A 31 3.16 -3.24 -4.51
N GLY A 32 4.01 -3.29 -5.54
CA GLY A 32 3.89 -2.47 -6.75
C GLY A 32 2.74 -2.92 -7.65
N ARG A 33 2.66 -4.21 -7.98
CA ARG A 33 1.64 -4.75 -8.91
C ARG A 33 0.21 -4.52 -8.42
N ASP A 34 0.00 -4.75 -7.13
CA ASP A 34 -1.29 -4.58 -6.48
C ASP A 34 -1.45 -3.14 -5.92
N ARG A 35 -0.48 -2.25 -6.15
CA ARG A 35 -0.52 -0.81 -5.83
C ARG A 35 -0.87 -0.50 -4.36
N TRP A 36 -0.24 -1.22 -3.42
CA TRP A 36 -0.56 -1.14 -1.99
C TRP A 36 -0.41 0.26 -1.41
N ILE A 37 0.60 1.04 -1.84
CA ILE A 37 0.82 2.41 -1.37
C ILE A 37 -0.33 3.34 -1.78
N GLU A 38 -0.79 3.22 -3.02
CA GLU A 38 -1.92 4.02 -3.54
C GLU A 38 -3.22 3.70 -2.79
N GLN A 39 -3.53 2.40 -2.65
CA GLN A 39 -4.65 1.93 -1.85
C GLN A 39 -4.59 2.47 -0.41
N SER A 40 -3.42 2.39 0.22
CA SER A 40 -3.23 2.84 1.60
C SER A 40 -3.41 4.35 1.75
N ARG A 41 -2.97 5.15 0.77
CA ARG A 41 -3.18 6.61 0.78
C ARG A 41 -4.66 6.97 0.73
N LEU A 42 -5.44 6.32 -0.13
CA LEU A 42 -6.89 6.55 -0.22
C LEU A 42 -7.59 6.15 1.09
N LEU A 43 -7.27 4.97 1.62
CA LEU A 43 -7.86 4.49 2.86
C LEU A 43 -7.46 5.34 4.08
N ALA A 44 -6.19 5.77 4.16
CA ALA A 44 -5.71 6.65 5.24
C ALA A 44 -6.33 8.05 5.18
N ALA A 45 -6.66 8.54 3.97
CA ALA A 45 -7.40 9.78 3.78
C ALA A 45 -8.91 9.65 4.05
N GLY A 46 -9.42 8.43 4.28
CA GLY A 46 -10.85 8.15 4.38
C GLY A 46 -11.59 8.22 3.04
N ASP A 47 -10.87 8.29 1.92
CA ASP A 47 -11.44 8.40 0.57
C ASP A 47 -11.86 7.02 0.03
N LYS A 48 -12.91 6.48 0.65
CA LYS A 48 -13.52 5.23 0.21
C LYS A 48 -14.10 5.33 -1.22
N PRO A 49 -14.78 6.42 -1.64
CA PRO A 49 -15.23 6.56 -3.02
C PRO A 49 -14.09 6.53 -4.04
N GLY A 50 -12.97 7.22 -3.76
CA GLY A 50 -11.78 7.19 -4.61
C GLY A 50 -11.13 5.82 -4.67
N PHE A 51 -11.06 5.11 -3.54
CA PHE A 51 -10.64 3.70 -3.53
C PHE A 51 -11.52 2.85 -4.45
N GLU A 52 -12.85 2.92 -4.29
CA GLU A 52 -13.78 2.08 -5.04
C GLU A 52 -13.78 2.38 -6.54
N ALA A 53 -13.52 3.64 -6.93
CA ALA A 53 -13.41 4.04 -8.33
C ALA A 53 -12.21 3.40 -9.05
N VAL A 54 -11.10 3.19 -8.33
CA VAL A 54 -9.83 2.69 -8.91
C VAL A 54 -9.63 1.19 -8.70
N PHE A 55 -10.10 0.65 -7.58
CA PHE A 55 -9.83 -0.72 -7.14
C PHE A 55 -11.07 -1.61 -7.07
N GLY A 56 -12.27 -1.04 -7.20
CA GLY A 56 -13.54 -1.75 -7.03
C GLY A 56 -14.02 -1.76 -5.59
N LYS A 57 -15.20 -2.34 -5.36
CA LYS A 57 -15.84 -2.35 -4.03
C LYS A 57 -14.95 -3.03 -2.99
N LEU A 58 -14.83 -2.38 -1.83
CA LEU A 58 -14.13 -2.90 -0.66
C LEU A 58 -14.90 -4.08 -0.03
#